data_AF-A0A485CQY6-F1
#
_entry.id   AF-A0A485CQY6-F1
#
_cell.length_a   1.000
_cell.length_b   1.000
_cell.length_c   1.000
_cell.angle_alpha   90.00
_cell.angle_beta   90.00
_cell.angle_gamma   90.00
#
_symmetry.space_group_name_H-M   'P 1'
#
loop_
_entity.id
_entity.type
_entity.pdbx_description
1 polymer ?
#
loop_
_entity_poly.entity_id
_entity_poly.type
_entity_poly.pdbx_seq_one_letter_code
_entity_poly.pdbx_strand_id
1 'polypeptide(L)'
;MEIPTTGETLDNIVCFWQPEKAIKAGDELDFSYRLYWSAQPPVRSPLARVMATRTGMGGFPEGWAPGEHYPDKWARRFAIDFVGWGPEGRGAKRHRTGDYPV
;
A
#
# COMPACT_ATOMS: atom_id res chain seq x y z
N MET A 1 12.66 1.20 -3.55
CA MET A 1 12.85 1.88 -4.84
C MET A 1 11.82 1.33 -5.81
N GLU A 2 11.14 2.22 -6.53
CA GLU A 2 10.19 1.86 -7.59
C GLU A 2 10.72 2.41 -8.91
N ILE A 3 10.79 1.56 -9.94
CA ILE A 3 11.30 1.91 -11.27
C ILE A 3 10.11 1.92 -12.24
N PRO A 4 9.93 2.96 -13.06
CA PRO A 4 8.91 2.95 -14.10
C PRO A 4 9.12 1.77 -15.04
N THR A 5 8.07 0.98 -15.26
CA THR A 5 8.08 -0.13 -16.23
C THR A 5 6.77 -0.14 -17.02
N THR A 6 6.83 -0.64 -18.25
CA THR A 6 5.67 -0.85 -19.14
C THR A 6 5.29 -2.32 -19.26
N GLY A 7 6.05 -3.24 -18.66
CA GLY A 7 5.83 -4.68 -18.75
C GLY A 7 6.16 -5.42 -17.46
N GLU A 8 5.50 -6.56 -17.25
CA GLU A 8 5.63 -7.41 -16.06
C GLU A 8 6.99 -8.12 -15.96
N THR A 9 7.60 -8.44 -17.10
CA THR A 9 8.83 -9.27 -17.16
C THR A 9 10.08 -8.58 -16.60
N LEU A 10 9.98 -7.28 -16.29
CA LEU A 10 11.08 -6.49 -15.74
C LEU A 10 10.80 -6.25 -14.26
N ASP A 11 11.66 -6.79 -13.39
CA ASP A 11 11.61 -6.49 -11.96
C ASP A 11 11.75 -4.98 -11.74
N ASN A 12 10.78 -4.38 -11.09
CA ASN A 12 10.68 -2.92 -10.96
C ASN A 12 10.57 -2.43 -9.51
N ILE A 13 10.63 -3.36 -8.54
CA ILE A 13 10.55 -3.06 -7.11
C ILE A 13 11.80 -3.61 -6.41
N VAL A 14 12.49 -2.73 -5.68
CA VAL A 14 13.66 -3.10 -4.85
C VAL A 14 13.42 -2.67 -3.41
N CYS A 15 13.63 -3.59 -2.47
CA CYS A 15 13.52 -3.35 -1.03
C CYS A 15 14.77 -3.86 -0.32
N PHE A 16 15.40 -3.01 0.49
CA PHE A 16 16.58 -3.33 1.28
C PHE A 16 16.62 -2.44 2.51
N TRP A 17 17.34 -2.89 3.54
CA TRP A 17 17.67 -2.05 4.68
C TRP A 17 18.90 -1.20 4.35
N GLN A 18 18.86 0.09 4.68
CA GLN A 18 19.99 1.00 4.55
C GLN A 18 20.37 1.53 5.94
N PRO A 19 21.64 1.44 6.37
CA PRO A 19 22.07 2.05 7.62
C PRO A 19 21.89 3.57 7.55
N GLU A 20 21.48 4.17 8.65
CA GLU A 20 21.36 5.63 8.77
C GLU A 20 22.71 6.32 8.60
N LYS A 21 23.78 5.71 9.12
CA LYS A 21 25.15 6.21 8.98
C LYS A 21 25.77 5.72 7.68
N ALA A 22 26.43 6.63 6.97
CA ALA A 22 27.22 6.27 5.81
C ALA A 22 28.37 5.31 6.19
N ILE A 23 28.50 4.24 5.42
CA ILE A 23 29.59 3.27 5.55
C ILE A 23 30.85 3.86 4.92
N LYS A 24 31.96 3.82 5.65
CA LYS A 24 33.27 4.31 5.23
C LYS A 24 34.20 3.16 4.85
N ALA A 25 35.23 3.49 4.07
CA ALA A 25 36.29 2.54 3.78
C ALA A 25 36.97 2.07 5.08
N GLY A 26 37.06 0.76 5.26
CA GLY A 26 37.61 0.13 6.46
C GLY A 26 36.58 -0.21 7.54
N ASP A 27 35.31 0.16 7.38
CA ASP A 27 34.26 -0.28 8.31
C ASP A 27 34.02 -1.79 8.16
N GLU A 28 33.88 -2.48 9.29
CA GLU A 28 33.47 -3.88 9.36
C GLU A 28 32.04 -3.96 9.88
N LEU A 29 31.18 -4.68 9.15
CA LEU A 29 29.76 -4.82 9.46
C LEU A 29 29.37 -6.29 9.35
N ASP A 30 28.78 -6.83 10.41
CA ASP A 30 28.20 -8.18 10.42
C ASP A 30 26.68 -8.08 10.27
N PHE A 31 26.13 -8.79 9.29
CA PHE A 31 24.70 -8.89 9.05
C PHE A 31 24.25 -10.34 9.04
N SER A 32 23.33 -10.65 9.94
CA SER A 32 22.68 -11.96 10.02
C SER A 32 21.16 -11.80 9.89
N TYR A 33 20.53 -12.50 8.96
CA TYR A 33 19.09 -12.42 8.72
C TYR A 33 18.48 -13.77 8.32
N ARG A 34 17.16 -13.87 8.46
CA ARG A 34 16.36 -14.99 7.95
C ARG A 34 15.42 -14.47 6.87
N LEU A 35 15.40 -15.13 5.73
CA LEU A 35 14.48 -14.84 4.64
C LEU A 35 13.44 -15.95 4.53
N TYR A 36 12.18 -15.56 4.36
CA TYR A 36 11.04 -16.47 4.30
C TYR A 36 10.30 -16.27 2.98
N TRP A 37 10.15 -17.34 2.21
CA TRP A 37 9.36 -17.37 0.98
C TRP A 37 8.02 -18.01 1.30
N SER A 38 7.02 -17.18 1.55
CA SER A 38 5.70 -17.59 2.01
C SER A 38 4.65 -16.69 1.39
N ALA A 39 3.45 -17.24 1.19
CA ALA A 39 2.29 -16.47 0.74
C ALA A 39 1.88 -15.37 1.73
N GLN A 40 2.26 -15.50 3.01
CA GLN A 40 2.00 -14.52 4.06
C GLN A 40 3.25 -14.28 4.91
N PRO A 41 3.47 -13.04 5.40
CA PRO A 41 4.62 -12.74 6.24
C PRO A 41 4.59 -13.57 7.52
N PRO A 42 5.75 -14.08 7.98
CA PRO A 42 5.85 -14.95 9.15
C PRO A 42 5.59 -14.19 10.47
N VAL A 43 5.83 -12.89 10.49
CA VAL A 43 5.57 -11.99 11.62
C VAL A 43 4.35 -11.13 11.27
N ARG A 44 3.39 -11.05 12.20
CA ARG A 44 2.15 -10.29 12.01
C ARG A 44 1.96 -9.31 13.16
N SER A 45 1.48 -8.11 12.84
CA SER A 45 1.04 -7.13 13.83
C SER A 45 -0.30 -7.57 14.45
N PRO A 46 -0.55 -7.28 15.74
CA PRO A 46 -1.89 -7.44 16.33
C PRO A 46 -2.89 -6.37 15.83
N LEU A 47 -2.44 -5.38 15.07
CA LEU A 47 -3.29 -4.34 14.48
C LEU A 47 -3.97 -4.81 13.19
N ALA A 48 -5.03 -4.11 12.81
CA ALA A 48 -5.66 -4.30 11.51
C ALA A 48 -4.67 -4.08 10.36
N ARG A 49 -4.80 -4.86 9.29
CA ARG A 49 -4.01 -4.72 8.06
C ARG A 49 -4.89 -4.27 6.90
N VAL A 50 -4.29 -3.52 5.98
CA VAL A 50 -4.93 -3.20 4.69
C VAL A 50 -5.00 -4.49 3.86
N MET A 51 -6.21 -4.87 3.47
CA MET A 51 -6.46 -6.01 2.59
C MET A 51 -6.43 -5.61 1.13
N ALA A 52 -6.97 -4.43 0.82
CA ALA A 52 -7.01 -3.90 -0.53
C ALA A 52 -7.09 -2.37 -0.50
N THR A 53 -6.40 -1.74 -1.43
CA THR A 53 -6.52 -0.33 -1.76
C THR A 53 -7.03 -0.22 -3.18
N ARG A 54 -8.12 0.51 -3.38
CA ARG A 54 -8.66 0.83 -4.71
C ARG A 54 -8.63 2.33 -4.91
N THR A 55 -8.34 2.74 -6.13
CA THR A 55 -8.36 4.16 -6.52
C THR A 55 -9.31 4.34 -7.70
N GLY A 56 -9.93 5.50 -7.79
CA GLY A 56 -10.82 5.85 -8.90
C GLY A 56 -10.99 7.36 -9.03
N MET A 57 -11.87 7.75 -9.95
CA MET A 57 -12.32 9.13 -10.05
C MET A 57 -13.20 9.46 -8.83
N GLY A 58 -12.92 10.59 -8.18
CA GLY A 58 -13.69 11.15 -7.07
C GLY A 58 -14.26 12.51 -7.44
N GLY A 59 -14.96 13.14 -6.49
CA GLY A 59 -15.58 14.47 -6.68
C GLY A 59 -16.98 14.43 -7.29
N PHE A 60 -17.49 13.24 -7.60
CA PHE A 60 -18.87 13.05 -8.08
C PHE A 60 -19.84 13.07 -6.90
N PRO A 61 -20.90 13.90 -6.94
CA PRO A 61 -22.04 13.79 -6.04
C PRO A 61 -22.63 12.37 -6.05
N GLU A 62 -23.23 11.96 -4.94
CA GLU A 62 -23.88 10.65 -4.85
C GLU A 62 -24.99 10.55 -5.92
N GLY A 63 -24.99 9.44 -6.67
CA GLY A 63 -25.91 9.21 -7.79
C GLY A 63 -25.44 9.75 -9.15
N TRP A 64 -24.33 10.49 -9.23
CA TRP A 64 -23.79 10.94 -10.52
C TRP A 64 -22.88 9.87 -11.16
N ALA A 65 -23.15 9.55 -12.42
CA ALA A 65 -22.33 8.64 -13.21
C ALA A 65 -21.29 9.39 -14.04
N PRO A 66 -20.02 8.91 -14.09
CA PRO A 66 -19.02 9.42 -15.02
C PRO A 66 -19.52 9.36 -16.47
N GLY A 67 -19.40 10.47 -17.21
CA GLY A 67 -19.82 10.59 -18.60
C GLY A 67 -21.11 11.38 -18.83
N GLU A 68 -22.00 11.47 -17.83
CA GLU A 68 -23.19 12.33 -17.89
C GLU A 68 -22.96 13.67 -17.19
N HIS A 69 -22.24 13.64 -16.06
CA HIS A 69 -21.98 14.83 -15.25
C HIS A 69 -20.54 14.81 -14.74
N TYR A 70 -19.74 15.81 -15.13
CA TYR A 70 -18.36 15.95 -14.67
C TYR A 70 -18.29 16.87 -13.45
N PRO A 71 -17.39 16.60 -12.48
CA PRO A 71 -17.23 17.46 -11.33
C PRO A 71 -16.50 18.77 -11.72
N ASP A 72 -16.88 19.89 -11.09
CA ASP A 72 -16.18 21.18 -11.27
C ASP A 72 -14.72 21.11 -10.83
N LYS A 73 -14.45 20.24 -9.85
CA LYS A 73 -13.10 19.96 -9.34
C LYS A 73 -12.89 18.46 -9.33
N TRP A 74 -11.89 18.03 -10.07
CA TRP A 74 -11.48 16.63 -10.06
C TRP A 74 -10.92 16.25 -8.69
N ALA A 75 -11.22 15.03 -8.29
CA ALA A 75 -10.60 14.41 -7.14
C ALA A 75 -10.23 12.96 -7.48
N ARG A 76 -9.31 12.40 -6.71
CA ARG A 76 -9.02 10.97 -6.66
C ARG A 76 -9.70 10.37 -5.43
N ARG A 77 -10.53 9.36 -5.64
CA ARG A 77 -11.14 8.60 -4.56
C ARG A 77 -10.23 7.45 -4.17
N PHE A 78 -9.97 7.28 -2.88
CA PHE A 78 -9.35 6.07 -2.33
C PHE A 78 -10.37 5.29 -1.50
N ALA A 79 -10.37 3.99 -1.71
CA ALA A 79 -11.26 3.02 -1.08
C ALA A 79 -10.37 1.95 -0.41
N ILE A 80 -10.28 1.96 0.93
CA ILE A 80 -9.34 1.14 1.69
C ILE A 80 -10.09 0.12 2.54
N ASP A 81 -9.86 -1.16 2.29
CA ASP A 81 -10.44 -2.29 3.02
C ASP A 81 -9.47 -2.76 4.12
N PHE A 82 -9.93 -2.84 5.37
CA PHE A 82 -9.15 -3.36 6.50
C PHE A 82 -9.65 -4.73 6.98
N VAL A 83 -8.74 -5.60 7.45
CA VAL A 83 -9.06 -6.90 8.07
C VAL A 83 -8.18 -7.14 9.30
N GLY A 84 -8.57 -8.10 10.16
CA GLY A 84 -7.72 -8.53 11.29
C GLY A 84 -7.86 -7.69 12.56
N TRP A 85 -8.96 -6.93 12.71
CA TRP A 85 -9.28 -6.21 13.95
C TRP A 85 -10.20 -7.05 14.87
N GLY A 86 -10.18 -6.78 16.18
CA GLY A 86 -11.08 -7.44 17.17
C GLY A 86 -10.55 -8.76 17.75
N PRO A 87 -11.27 -9.38 18.70
CA PRO A 87 -10.86 -10.63 19.35
C PRO A 87 -10.55 -11.70 18.30
N GLU A 88 -9.40 -12.36 18.45
CA GLU A 88 -8.92 -13.42 17.55
C GLU A 88 -8.73 -13.01 16.07
N GLY A 89 -8.70 -11.70 15.76
CA GLY A 89 -8.46 -11.20 14.39
C GLY A 89 -9.59 -11.48 13.40
N ARG A 90 -10.81 -11.77 13.88
CA ARG A 90 -11.96 -12.16 13.05
C ARG A 90 -12.85 -11.00 12.58
N GLY A 91 -12.55 -9.75 12.94
CA GLY A 91 -13.35 -8.60 12.57
C GLY A 91 -13.47 -8.42 11.05
N ALA A 92 -14.70 -8.27 10.57
CA ALA A 92 -15.05 -8.12 9.17
C ALA A 92 -14.60 -6.76 8.57
N LYS A 93 -14.62 -6.68 7.23
CA LYS A 93 -14.13 -5.56 6.44
C LYS A 93 -14.73 -4.22 6.89
N ARG A 94 -13.87 -3.30 7.34
CA ARG A 94 -14.23 -1.88 7.44
C ARG A 94 -13.66 -1.16 6.22
N HIS A 95 -14.51 -0.43 5.52
CA HIS A 95 -14.14 0.38 4.37
C HIS A 95 -13.95 1.84 4.80
N ARG A 96 -12.84 2.47 4.40
CA ARG A 96 -12.67 3.92 4.49
C ARG A 96 -12.60 4.48 3.08
N THR A 97 -13.48 5.44 2.79
CA THR A 97 -13.52 6.15 1.51
C THR A 97 -13.23 7.62 1.73
N GLY A 98 -12.49 8.24 0.81
CA GLY A 98 -12.27 9.68 0.80
C GLY A 98 -11.90 10.18 -0.59
N ASP A 99 -12.30 11.40 -0.89
CA ASP A 99 -11.95 12.13 -2.11
C ASP A 99 -10.84 13.14 -1.78
N TYR A 100 -9.77 13.09 -2.56
CA TYR A 100 -8.60 13.95 -2.42
C TYR A 100 -8.41 14.74 -3.70
N PRO A 101 -8.15 16.06 -3.64
CA PRO A 101 -7.95 16.86 -4.84
C PRO A 101 -6.80 16.27 -5.68
N VAL A 102 -6.97 16.28 -7.01
CA VAL A 102 -5.89 15.92 -7.95
C VAL A 102 -4.96 17.11 -8.16
#